data_AF-A0A7S8ICJ0-F1
#
_entry.id   AF-A0A7S8ICJ0-F1
#
_cell.length_a   1.000
_cell.length_b   1.000
_cell.length_c   1.000
_cell.angle_alpha   90.00
_cell.angle_beta   90.00
_cell.angle_gamma   90.00
#
_symmetry.space_group_name_H-M   'P 1'
#
loop_
_entity.id
_entity.type
_entity.pdbx_description
1 polymer ?
#
loop_
_entity_poly.entity_id
_entity_poly.type
_entity_poly.pdbx_seq_one_letter_code
_entity_poly.pdbx_strand_id
1 'polypeptide(L)'
;MSNRIRFSLTLIFAILSACMLTACDAFAPAPTPTPTETATPTATATSTATETPIPTITPTATATFTPSMTPTHTLTPTVTPLPTNTPPPSATPRVQIQFNLDNWGSTSLSDNIRNGIESPLILFTNSNDQQNITSIATAEPENTTMFLYAVSPGAPNSREVLLQLDVATGNRIYPSPDGRTIAYFQPIGGAPGLYILDTTDGFTGRLVPISTLVQGGFVSEPVWSPDGETMAMSLDNGYGLDIYLFPRNGEPPIPTNLTQSGSYDWWPAWSPDGRYIAFVSDRETCPSWNPSDPEFCDATTTPAPTSGTVHVYDSQSGAIRQVSDVPVTEPPRWLNNRQIVFAGGDQLDLLNPQRTLWIANVQVETTQQVLLPGDENALYLSDAWSPSGATVLIQRITGEHTDLIMLSADGELIRSRQDGVNFPRYGMAADWSSTGDRIAIGGVDGQCPYGVIVTDPNFDFVANGNPPPSMCNPMYSPDGNSLAFTGANATVDGRVDVYSASANGFSQVNLTANLRGTMTLIGWVGPQS
;
A
#
# COMPACT_ATOMS: atom_id res chain seq x y z
N MET A 1 2.02 -8.03 83.81
CA MET A 1 0.80 -8.85 83.98
C MET A 1 0.49 -9.50 82.65
N SER A 2 0.07 -10.78 82.62
CA SER A 2 -0.21 -11.61 81.41
C SER A 2 0.99 -11.80 80.44
N ASN A 3 1.28 -13.00 79.89
CA ASN A 3 0.47 -14.00 79.16
C ASN A 3 0.07 -13.53 77.74
N ARG A 4 0.20 -14.31 76.65
CA ARG A 4 0.68 -15.72 76.51
C ARG A 4 0.95 -16.16 75.04
N ILE A 5 1.98 -17.00 74.85
CA ILE A 5 1.98 -18.28 74.06
C ILE A 5 1.71 -18.31 72.53
N ARG A 6 2.74 -18.77 71.77
CA ARG A 6 2.75 -19.73 70.61
C ARG A 6 2.08 -19.30 69.27
N PHE A 7 2.39 -19.88 68.09
CA PHE A 7 3.32 -20.96 67.63
C PHE A 7 3.76 -20.66 66.15
N SER A 8 4.96 -21.02 65.66
CA SER A 8 5.34 -22.26 64.91
C SER A 8 4.59 -22.45 63.56
N LEU A 9 5.13 -22.99 62.45
CA LEU A 9 6.43 -23.55 61.96
C LEU A 9 6.31 -23.65 60.40
N THR A 10 7.26 -23.91 59.47
CA THR A 10 8.72 -24.22 59.33
C THR A 10 9.08 -23.82 57.86
N LEU A 11 10.25 -23.32 57.41
CA LEU A 11 11.60 -23.92 57.25
C LEU A 11 11.61 -25.32 56.59
N ILE A 12 12.25 -25.57 55.44
CA ILE A 12 13.69 -25.95 55.25
C ILE A 12 13.89 -26.13 53.71
N PHE A 13 14.90 -25.55 53.03
CA PHE A 13 16.33 -25.96 52.90
C PHE A 13 16.56 -27.33 52.20
N ALA A 14 17.59 -27.60 51.38
CA ALA A 14 18.57 -26.76 50.65
C ALA A 14 19.61 -27.59 49.81
N ILE A 15 20.30 -26.93 48.85
CA ILE A 15 21.74 -27.07 48.49
C ILE A 15 22.27 -28.29 47.67
N LEU A 16 23.42 -28.07 46.98
CA LEU A 16 24.34 -28.97 46.21
C LEU A 16 23.80 -29.50 44.85
N SER A 17 24.44 -29.37 43.67
CA SER A 17 25.78 -28.93 43.18
C SER A 17 26.85 -30.02 42.88
N ALA A 18 27.30 -30.02 41.61
CA ALA A 18 28.54 -30.55 41.00
C ALA A 18 28.77 -32.08 40.76
N CYS A 19 29.09 -32.38 39.49
CA CYS A 19 29.96 -33.44 38.92
C CYS A 19 29.76 -34.93 39.25
N MET A 20 29.60 -35.75 38.20
CA MET A 20 30.56 -36.83 37.83
C MET A 20 30.35 -37.31 36.38
N LEU A 21 31.21 -38.22 35.89
CA LEU A 21 31.40 -38.60 34.48
C LEU A 21 31.03 -40.07 34.15
N THR A 22 31.00 -40.35 32.84
CA THR A 22 31.17 -41.67 32.14
C THR A 22 30.07 -42.75 32.16
N ALA A 23 29.52 -42.96 30.95
CA ALA A 23 29.34 -44.25 30.24
C ALA A 23 28.31 -45.30 30.69
N CYS A 24 27.33 -45.55 29.80
CA CYS A 24 27.07 -46.89 29.26
C CYS A 24 26.42 -46.79 27.86
N ASP A 25 26.35 -47.91 27.13
CA ASP A 25 26.24 -47.93 25.65
C ASP A 25 24.83 -48.13 25.05
N ALA A 26 24.78 -47.88 23.73
CA ALA A 26 23.83 -48.39 22.73
C ALA A 26 22.34 -47.98 22.78
N PHE A 27 21.89 -47.30 21.71
CA PHE A 27 20.87 -47.83 20.78
C PHE A 27 20.96 -47.10 19.43
N ALA A 28 20.88 -47.84 18.31
CA ALA A 28 20.90 -47.27 16.96
C ALA A 28 19.60 -47.60 16.20
N PRO A 29 18.98 -46.65 15.49
CA PRO A 29 17.82 -46.91 14.63
C PRO A 29 18.24 -47.52 13.28
N ALA A 30 17.36 -48.35 12.70
CA ALA A 30 17.59 -49.05 11.44
C ALA A 30 17.13 -48.22 10.21
N PRO A 31 17.67 -48.49 9.00
CA PRO A 31 17.27 -47.78 7.78
C PRO A 31 15.88 -48.20 7.28
N THR A 32 15.13 -47.24 6.73
CA THR A 32 13.81 -47.42 6.08
C THR A 32 13.98 -47.41 4.55
N PRO A 33 13.26 -48.26 3.78
CA PRO A 33 13.62 -48.57 2.38
C PRO A 33 13.12 -47.58 1.33
N THR A 34 13.86 -47.49 0.23
CA THR A 34 13.55 -46.75 -1.00
C THR A 34 12.42 -47.40 -1.83
N PRO A 35 11.43 -46.65 -2.32
CA PRO A 35 10.51 -47.10 -3.39
C PRO A 35 11.06 -46.79 -4.79
N THR A 36 10.73 -47.65 -5.77
CA THR A 36 11.31 -47.65 -7.13
C THR A 36 10.61 -46.70 -8.10
N GLU A 37 11.35 -46.14 -9.07
CA GLU A 37 10.78 -45.44 -10.24
C GLU A 37 9.86 -46.32 -11.08
N THR A 38 8.95 -45.70 -11.84
CA THR A 38 8.21 -46.34 -12.94
C THR A 38 8.19 -45.39 -14.13
N ALA A 39 8.69 -45.84 -15.29
CA ALA A 39 8.89 -45.01 -16.46
C ALA A 39 7.65 -44.96 -17.39
N THR A 40 7.46 -43.81 -18.06
CA THR A 40 6.48 -43.62 -19.15
C THR A 40 7.20 -43.07 -20.39
N PRO A 41 7.01 -43.64 -21.60
CA PRO A 41 7.83 -43.30 -22.76
C PRO A 41 7.30 -42.15 -23.65
N THR A 42 8.24 -41.45 -24.28
CA THR A 42 8.13 -40.64 -25.51
C THR A 42 7.78 -41.51 -26.74
N ALA A 43 7.39 -41.04 -27.94
CA ALA A 43 7.04 -39.72 -28.53
C ALA A 43 6.05 -40.00 -29.71
N THR A 44 5.48 -39.06 -30.48
CA THR A 44 6.10 -38.34 -31.63
C THR A 44 5.01 -37.52 -32.36
N ALA A 45 5.36 -36.46 -33.10
CA ALA A 45 4.41 -35.60 -33.85
C ALA A 45 4.19 -36.02 -35.33
N THR A 46 3.31 -35.32 -36.08
CA THR A 46 3.60 -34.62 -37.38
C THR A 46 2.39 -34.48 -38.35
N SER A 47 1.89 -33.23 -38.55
CA SER A 47 1.26 -32.60 -39.77
C SER A 47 0.15 -33.34 -40.59
N THR A 48 -0.55 -32.80 -41.62
CA THR A 48 -0.61 -31.47 -42.30
C THR A 48 -2.00 -31.23 -42.96
N ALA A 49 -2.30 -29.95 -43.28
CA ALA A 49 -3.03 -29.45 -44.48
C ALA A 49 -4.56 -29.67 -44.72
N THR A 50 -5.30 -28.55 -44.65
CA THR A 50 -5.99 -27.86 -45.78
C THR A 50 -6.95 -28.61 -46.73
N GLU A 51 -8.22 -28.19 -46.79
CA GLU A 51 -8.83 -27.52 -47.98
C GLU A 51 -10.22 -26.90 -47.71
N THR A 52 -10.72 -26.06 -48.62
CA THR A 52 -12.04 -25.37 -48.50
C THR A 52 -12.69 -25.15 -49.87
N PRO A 53 -13.91 -25.65 -50.12
CA PRO A 53 -14.72 -25.28 -51.29
C PRO A 53 -15.86 -24.28 -50.98
N ILE A 54 -16.27 -23.53 -52.01
CA ILE A 54 -17.29 -22.46 -52.02
C ILE A 54 -18.65 -23.01 -52.55
N PRO A 55 -19.82 -22.42 -52.22
CA PRO A 55 -21.10 -23.15 -52.22
C PRO A 55 -21.84 -23.19 -53.58
N THR A 56 -22.83 -24.09 -53.67
CA THR A 56 -23.74 -24.26 -54.81
C THR A 56 -25.16 -23.82 -54.46
N ILE A 57 -25.83 -23.10 -55.37
CA ILE A 57 -27.22 -22.63 -55.24
C ILE A 57 -28.08 -23.29 -56.32
N THR A 58 -29.20 -23.92 -55.92
CA THR A 58 -30.19 -24.51 -56.83
C THR A 58 -31.60 -24.25 -56.27
N PRO A 59 -32.59 -23.80 -57.08
CA PRO A 59 -33.89 -23.36 -56.58
C PRO A 59 -34.91 -24.51 -56.40
N THR A 60 -35.94 -24.25 -55.59
CA THR A 60 -37.11 -25.15 -55.39
C THR A 60 -38.41 -24.40 -55.71
N ALA A 61 -39.40 -25.11 -56.25
CA ALA A 61 -40.51 -24.53 -57.00
C ALA A 61 -41.71 -24.04 -56.17
N THR A 62 -42.51 -23.16 -56.77
CA THR A 62 -43.85 -22.76 -56.31
C THR A 62 -44.80 -23.96 -56.26
N ALA A 63 -45.59 -24.07 -55.18
CA ALA A 63 -46.63 -25.09 -55.02
C ALA A 63 -48.02 -24.45 -54.90
N THR A 64 -49.03 -25.14 -55.43
CA THR A 64 -50.41 -24.63 -55.60
C THR A 64 -51.23 -24.69 -54.32
N PHE A 65 -52.10 -23.70 -54.09
CA PHE A 65 -53.09 -23.74 -53.01
C PHE A 65 -54.22 -24.74 -53.27
N THR A 66 -54.50 -25.60 -52.29
CA THR A 66 -55.70 -26.44 -52.23
C THR A 66 -56.33 -26.30 -50.85
N PRO A 67 -57.59 -25.84 -50.72
CA PRO A 67 -58.20 -25.64 -49.41
C PRO A 67 -58.65 -26.98 -48.80
N SER A 68 -58.07 -27.34 -47.66
CA SER A 68 -58.55 -28.44 -46.81
C SER A 68 -59.20 -27.87 -45.55
N MET A 69 -60.41 -28.34 -45.21
CA MET A 69 -61.08 -27.92 -43.97
C MET A 69 -60.66 -28.82 -42.81
N THR A 70 -59.85 -28.27 -41.92
CA THR A 70 -59.49 -28.85 -40.62
C THR A 70 -60.38 -28.22 -39.53
N PRO A 71 -60.91 -28.99 -38.57
CA PRO A 71 -61.86 -28.46 -37.57
C PRO A 71 -61.21 -27.42 -36.64
N THR A 72 -61.98 -26.39 -36.30
CA THR A 72 -61.59 -25.36 -35.34
C THR A 72 -61.38 -25.96 -33.95
N HIS A 73 -60.12 -26.07 -33.52
CA HIS A 73 -59.81 -26.32 -32.12
C HIS A 73 -60.19 -25.09 -31.29
N THR A 74 -61.09 -25.26 -30.32
CA THR A 74 -61.36 -24.24 -29.30
C THR A 74 -60.06 -23.97 -28.53
N LEU A 75 -59.55 -22.75 -28.61
CA LEU A 75 -58.40 -22.32 -27.83
C LEU A 75 -58.81 -22.22 -26.36
N THR A 76 -58.52 -23.25 -25.57
CA THR A 76 -58.35 -23.09 -24.12
C THR A 76 -57.29 -22.00 -23.92
N PRO A 77 -57.52 -20.97 -23.11
CA PRO A 77 -56.51 -19.96 -22.85
C PRO A 77 -55.37 -20.59 -22.04
N THR A 78 -54.31 -20.99 -22.74
CA THR A 78 -53.01 -21.23 -22.09
C THR A 78 -52.62 -19.92 -21.42
N VAL A 79 -52.65 -19.91 -20.08
CA VAL A 79 -52.01 -18.85 -19.31
C VAL A 79 -50.52 -19.01 -19.52
N THR A 80 -49.98 -18.35 -20.54
CA THR A 80 -48.56 -18.00 -20.57
C THR A 80 -48.29 -17.31 -19.23
N PRO A 81 -47.39 -17.82 -18.38
CA PRO A 81 -46.99 -17.07 -17.21
C PRO A 81 -46.47 -15.72 -17.72
N LEU A 82 -47.10 -14.63 -17.27
CA LEU A 82 -46.51 -13.30 -17.39
C LEU A 82 -45.06 -13.45 -16.91
N PRO A 83 -44.04 -12.91 -17.63
CA PRO A 83 -42.68 -12.94 -17.13
C PRO A 83 -42.72 -12.43 -15.70
N THR A 84 -42.24 -13.25 -14.76
CA THR A 84 -42.30 -12.91 -13.35
C THR A 84 -41.64 -11.55 -13.21
N ASN A 85 -42.35 -10.57 -12.66
CA ASN A 85 -41.71 -9.36 -12.18
C ASN A 85 -40.92 -9.74 -10.93
N THR A 86 -39.81 -10.45 -11.13
CA THR A 86 -38.63 -10.29 -10.30
C THR A 86 -38.43 -8.78 -10.21
N PRO A 87 -38.52 -8.16 -9.02
CA PRO A 87 -38.16 -6.76 -8.93
C PRO A 87 -36.73 -6.62 -9.46
N PRO A 88 -36.42 -5.58 -10.26
CA PRO A 88 -35.02 -5.33 -10.63
C PRO A 88 -34.21 -5.29 -9.33
N PRO A 89 -33.06 -5.99 -9.25
CA PRO A 89 -32.38 -6.22 -7.98
C PRO A 89 -32.00 -4.89 -7.36
N SER A 90 -32.78 -4.53 -6.34
CA SER A 90 -32.83 -3.19 -5.78
C SER A 90 -31.70 -2.99 -4.78
N ALA A 91 -30.46 -3.07 -5.27
CA ALA A 91 -29.33 -2.45 -4.61
C ALA A 91 -29.74 -0.99 -4.32
N THR A 92 -29.97 -0.68 -3.05
CA THR A 92 -30.28 0.70 -2.66
C THR A 92 -28.99 1.49 -2.86
N PRO A 93 -29.00 2.58 -3.64
CA PRO A 93 -27.78 3.35 -3.87
C PRO A 93 -27.18 3.78 -2.54
N ARG A 94 -25.87 3.60 -2.40
CA ARG A 94 -25.09 4.19 -1.32
C ARG A 94 -25.15 5.70 -1.43
N VAL A 95 -24.82 6.40 -0.34
CA VAL A 95 -24.92 7.86 -0.29
C VAL A 95 -23.83 8.45 -1.19
N GLN A 96 -24.23 8.88 -2.40
CA GLN A 96 -23.37 9.64 -3.30
C GLN A 96 -22.76 10.84 -2.58
N ILE A 97 -21.45 11.00 -2.76
CA ILE A 97 -20.68 12.04 -2.07
C ILE A 97 -20.99 13.40 -2.68
N GLN A 98 -21.45 14.32 -1.84
CA GLN A 98 -21.70 15.71 -2.23
C GLN A 98 -20.45 16.55 -1.97
N PHE A 99 -19.97 17.26 -3.00
CA PHE A 99 -18.81 18.14 -2.91
C PHE A 99 -19.18 19.49 -2.27
N ASN A 100 -19.38 19.45 -0.96
CA ASN A 100 -19.68 20.60 -0.13
C ASN A 100 -18.36 21.25 0.33
N LEU A 101 -17.93 22.26 -0.41
CA LEU A 101 -16.67 22.98 -0.23
C LEU A 101 -16.83 24.02 0.90
N ASP A 102 -16.67 23.58 2.14
CA ASP A 102 -17.02 24.32 3.35
C ASP A 102 -15.93 24.27 4.46
N ASN A 103 -16.23 24.78 5.65
CA ASN A 103 -15.29 24.87 6.79
C ASN A 103 -13.97 25.61 6.50
N TRP A 104 -13.96 26.53 5.53
CA TRP A 104 -12.80 27.35 5.17
C TRP A 104 -12.37 28.31 6.30
N GLY A 105 -11.05 28.44 6.50
CA GLY A 105 -10.45 29.38 7.44
C GLY A 105 -8.95 29.61 7.19
N SER A 106 -8.40 30.68 7.76
CA SER A 106 -6.97 30.99 7.69
C SER A 106 -6.16 30.31 8.80
N THR A 107 -4.99 29.77 8.48
CA THR A 107 -3.95 29.36 9.44
C THR A 107 -2.79 30.35 9.44
N SER A 108 -1.99 30.37 10.51
CA SER A 108 -0.84 31.26 10.68
C SER A 108 0.46 30.52 10.42
N LEU A 109 0.88 30.47 9.16
CA LEU A 109 2.18 29.90 8.74
C LEU A 109 3.30 30.97 8.72
N SER A 110 4.55 30.51 8.78
CA SER A 110 5.73 31.38 8.69
C SER A 110 5.99 31.87 7.27
N ASP A 111 6.79 32.94 7.14
CA ASP A 111 7.27 33.40 5.83
C ASP A 111 8.17 32.36 5.13
N ASN A 112 8.80 31.41 5.86
CA ASN A 112 9.64 30.35 5.28
C ASN A 112 8.80 29.28 4.55
N ILE A 113 7.53 29.14 4.92
CA ILE A 113 6.58 28.20 4.30
C ILE A 113 5.74 28.93 3.25
N ARG A 114 5.24 30.13 3.59
CA ARG A 114 4.32 30.91 2.74
C ARG A 114 4.93 31.44 1.45
N ASN A 115 6.23 31.77 1.45
CA ASN A 115 6.92 32.19 0.24
C ASN A 115 7.38 31.00 -0.65
N GLY A 116 7.03 29.77 -0.27
CA GLY A 116 7.38 28.53 -0.95
C GLY A 116 8.57 27.82 -0.32
N ILE A 117 8.56 26.48 -0.39
CA ILE A 117 9.60 25.63 0.17
C ILE A 117 10.81 25.59 -0.79
N GLU A 118 11.89 26.28 -0.46
CA GLU A 118 13.10 26.37 -1.31
C GLU A 118 14.06 25.16 -1.18
N SER A 119 13.83 24.23 -0.24
CA SER A 119 14.69 23.07 0.01
C SER A 119 13.93 21.96 0.75
N PRO A 120 14.26 20.67 0.59
CA PRO A 120 13.52 19.58 1.21
C PRO A 120 13.36 19.71 2.74
N LEU A 121 12.11 19.68 3.19
CA LEU A 121 11.71 19.65 4.60
C LEU A 121 11.15 18.28 4.96
N ILE A 122 11.37 17.87 6.21
CA ILE A 122 10.78 16.67 6.79
C ILE A 122 9.45 17.05 7.45
N LEU A 123 8.38 16.34 7.11
CA LEU A 123 7.11 16.42 7.82
C LEU A 123 6.99 15.28 8.82
N PHE A 124 6.59 15.60 10.05
CA PHE A 124 6.22 14.60 11.05
C PHE A 124 5.08 15.09 11.94
N THR A 125 4.26 14.16 12.42
CA THR A 125 3.27 14.45 13.47
C THR A 125 3.80 14.13 14.85
N ASN A 126 3.27 14.85 15.83
CA ASN A 126 3.50 14.56 17.23
C ASN A 126 2.16 14.64 18.00
N SER A 127 1.73 13.51 18.56
CA SER A 127 0.49 13.37 19.33
C SER A 127 0.77 13.27 20.83
N ASN A 128 -0.13 13.84 21.63
CA ASN A 128 0.05 14.02 23.07
C ASN A 128 1.35 14.79 23.41
N ASP A 129 1.71 15.80 22.60
CA ASP A 129 2.77 16.73 22.98
C ASP A 129 2.33 17.49 24.24
N GLN A 130 3.11 17.34 25.29
CA GLN A 130 2.92 18.03 26.55
C GLN A 130 4.24 18.72 26.90
N GLN A 131 4.34 19.97 26.46
CA GLN A 131 5.53 20.84 26.58
C GLN A 131 6.01 21.06 28.04
N ASN A 132 5.26 20.57 29.02
CA ASN A 132 5.55 20.66 30.45
C ASN A 132 5.94 19.32 31.11
N ILE A 133 6.08 18.20 30.37
CA ILE A 133 6.55 16.93 30.95
C ILE A 133 8.02 17.06 31.38
N THR A 134 8.18 17.27 32.68
CA THR A 134 9.47 17.35 33.39
C THR A 134 9.82 16.05 34.14
N SER A 135 8.89 15.09 34.19
CA SER A 135 9.04 13.79 34.86
C SER A 135 8.46 12.68 33.99
N ILE A 136 9.31 11.71 33.61
CA ILE A 136 8.89 10.47 32.91
C ILE A 136 8.28 9.43 33.85
N ALA A 137 8.19 9.71 35.16
CA ALA A 137 7.74 8.77 36.18
C ALA A 137 6.26 8.94 36.59
N THR A 138 5.54 9.86 35.95
CA THR A 138 4.12 10.15 36.22
C THR A 138 3.30 9.86 34.98
N ALA A 139 2.19 9.14 35.12
CA ALA A 139 1.23 8.94 34.04
C ALA A 139 0.29 10.15 33.96
N GLU A 140 0.55 11.03 33.00
CA GLU A 140 -0.32 12.18 32.68
C GLU A 140 -1.51 11.75 31.79
N PRO A 141 -2.66 12.44 31.87
CA PRO A 141 -3.82 12.12 31.03
C PRO A 141 -3.52 12.37 29.55
N GLU A 142 -4.04 11.49 28.69
CA GLU A 142 -3.96 11.64 27.23
C GLU A 142 -4.68 12.91 26.78
N ASN A 143 -4.02 13.74 25.98
CA ASN A 143 -4.67 14.84 25.27
C ASN A 143 -5.03 14.41 23.84
N THR A 144 -6.14 14.94 23.30
CA THR A 144 -6.60 14.62 21.93
C THR A 144 -5.95 15.50 20.86
N THR A 145 -4.85 16.20 21.19
CA THR A 145 -4.15 17.09 20.25
C THR A 145 -2.96 16.41 19.59
N MET A 146 -2.86 16.62 18.28
CA MET A 146 -1.71 16.32 17.45
C MET A 146 -1.23 17.61 16.78
N PHE A 147 0.09 17.76 16.60
CA PHE A 147 0.66 18.82 15.78
C PHE A 147 1.34 18.21 14.55
N LEU A 148 1.13 18.82 13.38
CA LEU A 148 1.94 18.56 12.19
C LEU A 148 3.09 19.57 12.15
N TYR A 149 4.32 19.07 12.21
CA TYR A 149 5.54 19.86 12.12
C TYR A 149 6.20 19.74 10.75
N ALA A 150 6.78 20.84 10.28
CA ALA A 150 7.82 20.87 9.26
C ALA A 150 9.18 21.19 9.91
N VAL A 151 10.26 20.60 9.41
CA VAL A 151 11.63 20.87 9.90
C VAL A 151 12.67 20.67 8.80
N SER A 152 13.71 21.50 8.78
CA SER A 152 14.87 21.29 7.91
C SER A 152 15.78 20.19 8.49
N PRO A 153 16.29 19.24 7.68
CA PRO A 153 17.08 18.10 8.18
C PRO A 153 18.36 18.50 8.91
N GLY A 154 18.93 19.69 8.65
CA GLY A 154 20.12 20.19 9.36
C GLY A 154 19.83 20.99 10.62
N ALA A 155 18.57 21.35 10.90
CA ALA A 155 18.21 22.38 11.87
C ALA A 155 17.06 21.92 12.81
N PRO A 156 17.34 21.08 13.83
CA PRO A 156 16.32 20.51 14.72
C PRO A 156 15.62 21.58 15.59
N ASN A 157 16.15 22.79 15.66
CA ASN A 157 15.57 23.92 16.39
C ASN A 157 14.72 24.86 15.51
N SER A 158 14.68 24.65 14.18
CA SER A 158 13.78 25.36 13.26
C SER A 158 12.58 24.48 12.88
N ARG A 159 11.94 23.87 13.89
CA ARG A 159 10.65 23.21 13.74
C ARG A 159 9.55 24.27 13.66
N GLU A 160 8.66 24.13 12.68
CA GLU A 160 7.52 25.01 12.49
C GLU A 160 6.22 24.20 12.52
N VAL A 161 5.18 24.72 13.19
CA VAL A 161 3.87 24.08 13.26
C VAL A 161 3.08 24.48 12.02
N LEU A 162 2.63 23.49 11.22
CA LEU A 162 1.75 23.72 10.08
C LEU A 162 0.27 23.70 10.49
N LEU A 163 -0.12 22.70 11.30
CA LEU A 163 -1.49 22.48 11.76
C LEU A 163 -1.51 21.96 13.20
N GLN A 164 -2.54 22.37 13.94
CA GLN A 164 -3.07 21.62 15.07
C GLN A 164 -4.21 20.73 14.58
N LEU A 165 -4.16 19.45 14.92
CA LEU A 165 -5.04 18.37 14.47
C LEU A 165 -5.59 17.60 15.68
N ASP A 166 -6.63 16.81 15.45
CA ASP A 166 -7.07 15.80 16.42
C ASP A 166 -6.19 14.54 16.29
N VAL A 167 -5.83 13.89 17.39
CA VAL A 167 -5.05 12.64 17.38
C VAL A 167 -5.66 11.54 16.53
N ALA A 168 -6.99 11.53 16.36
CA ALA A 168 -7.68 10.58 15.51
C ALA A 168 -7.30 10.70 14.02
N THR A 169 -6.74 11.83 13.56
CA THR A 169 -6.19 11.94 12.19
C THR A 169 -5.11 10.88 11.95
N GLY A 170 -4.23 10.66 12.92
CA GLY A 170 -3.16 9.66 12.83
C GLY A 170 -2.09 10.04 11.80
N ASN A 171 -1.74 9.10 10.93
CA ASN A 171 -0.80 9.28 9.81
C ASN A 171 -1.49 9.73 8.50
N ARG A 172 -2.80 10.01 8.51
CA ARG A 172 -3.60 10.27 7.30
C ARG A 172 -3.45 11.73 6.82
N ILE A 173 -2.23 12.04 6.42
CA ILE A 173 -1.75 13.34 5.97
C ILE A 173 -0.97 13.10 4.67
N TYR A 174 -1.46 13.68 3.59
CA TYR A 174 -1.07 13.41 2.21
C TYR A 174 -0.55 14.71 1.60
N PRO A 175 0.74 15.03 1.75
CA PRO A 175 1.32 16.22 1.16
C PRO A 175 1.50 16.05 -0.36
N SER A 176 1.36 17.17 -1.08
CA SER A 176 1.89 17.31 -2.45
C SER A 176 3.42 17.25 -2.45
N PRO A 177 4.08 16.81 -3.53
CA PRO A 177 5.54 16.66 -3.57
C PRO A 177 6.28 17.97 -3.29
N ASP A 178 5.77 19.09 -3.80
CA ASP A 178 6.33 20.43 -3.56
C ASP A 178 5.98 21.02 -2.18
N GLY A 179 5.08 20.37 -1.44
CA GLY A 179 4.57 20.79 -0.14
C GLY A 179 3.65 22.02 -0.15
N ARG A 180 3.21 22.50 -1.32
CA ARG A 180 2.32 23.68 -1.41
C ARG A 180 0.90 23.40 -0.97
N THR A 181 0.45 22.15 -1.09
CA THR A 181 -0.85 21.71 -0.55
C THR A 181 -0.69 20.42 0.26
N ILE A 182 -1.34 20.35 1.41
CA ILE A 182 -1.35 19.16 2.28
C ILE A 182 -2.80 18.75 2.50
N ALA A 183 -3.21 17.62 1.93
CA ALA A 183 -4.49 17.02 2.26
C ALA A 183 -4.39 16.28 3.61
N TYR A 184 -5.42 16.33 4.44
CA TYR A 184 -5.45 15.60 5.72
C TYR A 184 -6.86 15.14 6.06
N PHE A 185 -6.98 13.97 6.68
CA PHE A 185 -8.28 13.39 7.01
C PHE A 185 -8.67 13.66 8.46
N GLN A 186 -9.83 14.30 8.65
CA GLN A 186 -10.44 14.52 9.96
C GLN A 186 -11.61 13.55 10.16
N PRO A 187 -11.46 12.47 10.95
CA PRO A 187 -12.50 11.45 11.12
C PRO A 187 -13.63 11.86 12.08
N ILE A 188 -13.40 12.82 12.98
CA ILE A 188 -14.29 13.15 14.10
C ILE A 188 -14.45 14.66 14.31
N GLY A 189 -15.44 15.03 15.12
CA GLY A 189 -15.84 16.42 15.36
C GLY A 189 -17.11 16.80 14.61
N GLY A 190 -17.42 18.09 14.54
CA GLY A 190 -18.67 18.60 13.94
C GLY A 190 -18.73 18.52 12.41
N ALA A 191 -17.58 18.36 11.74
CA ALA A 191 -17.47 18.31 10.28
C ALA A 191 -16.36 17.33 9.86
N PRO A 192 -16.59 16.01 9.93
CA PRO A 192 -15.63 15.04 9.42
C PRO A 192 -15.47 15.17 7.90
N GLY A 193 -14.30 14.82 7.38
CA GLY A 193 -14.00 14.89 5.96
C GLY A 193 -12.52 14.82 5.62
N LEU A 194 -12.24 14.80 4.31
CA LEU A 194 -10.93 15.17 3.80
C LEU A 194 -10.85 16.70 3.69
N TYR A 195 -9.81 17.27 4.28
CA TYR A 195 -9.47 18.69 4.25
C TYR A 195 -8.20 18.90 3.42
N ILE A 196 -7.98 20.15 2.99
CA ILE A 196 -6.69 20.61 2.48
C ILE A 196 -6.19 21.80 3.30
N LEU A 197 -4.87 21.93 3.38
CA LEU A 197 -4.14 23.14 3.73
C LEU A 197 -3.37 23.60 2.48
N ASP A 198 -3.58 24.84 2.01
CA ASP A 198 -2.59 25.49 1.14
C ASP A 198 -1.55 26.20 2.01
N THR A 199 -0.29 25.84 1.83
CA THR A 199 0.83 26.34 2.64
C THR A 199 1.40 27.66 2.14
N THR A 200 1.08 28.05 0.90
CA THR A 200 1.49 29.32 0.29
C THR A 200 0.63 30.46 0.84
N ASP A 201 -0.69 30.35 0.60
CA ASP A 201 -1.65 31.38 1.02
C ASP A 201 -2.05 31.26 2.50
N GLY A 202 -1.91 30.07 3.09
CA GLY A 202 -2.18 29.83 4.51
C GLY A 202 -3.67 29.69 4.82
N PHE A 203 -4.42 29.00 3.95
CA PHE A 203 -5.82 28.66 4.20
C PHE A 203 -6.03 27.14 4.31
N THR A 204 -7.04 26.74 5.08
CA THR A 204 -7.52 25.36 5.17
C THR A 204 -9.03 25.30 4.94
N GLY A 205 -9.54 24.18 4.46
CA GLY A 205 -10.97 23.93 4.31
C GLY A 205 -11.29 22.49 3.93
N ARG A 206 -12.57 22.12 4.02
CA ARG A 206 -13.05 20.76 3.73
C ARG A 206 -13.31 20.59 2.24
N LEU A 207 -12.65 19.60 1.67
CA LEU A 207 -12.75 19.23 0.26
C LEU A 207 -13.85 18.18 0.02
N VAL A 208 -13.96 17.20 0.92
CA VAL A 208 -14.89 16.07 0.79
C VAL A 208 -15.52 15.71 2.15
N PRO A 209 -16.86 15.77 2.33
CA PRO A 209 -17.53 15.54 3.63
C PRO A 209 -17.77 14.04 3.93
N ILE A 210 -16.70 13.25 4.02
CA ILE A 210 -16.71 11.81 4.31
C ILE A 210 -16.36 11.47 5.77
N SER A 211 -16.99 10.43 6.33
CA SER A 211 -16.74 9.94 7.70
C SER A 211 -15.63 8.89 7.82
N THR A 212 -15.12 8.37 6.69
CA THR A 212 -14.05 7.37 6.64
C THR A 212 -13.32 7.44 5.29
N LEU A 213 -12.03 7.07 5.26
CA LEU A 213 -11.32 6.82 3.98
C LEU A 213 -11.62 5.43 3.41
N VAL A 214 -12.28 4.54 4.15
CA VAL A 214 -12.70 3.22 3.62
C VAL A 214 -14.02 3.39 2.85
N GLN A 215 -13.92 3.52 1.54
CA GLN A 215 -15.06 3.68 0.62
C GLN A 215 -15.27 2.36 -0.13
N GLY A 216 -16.51 1.88 -0.25
CA GLY A 216 -16.81 0.63 -0.97
C GLY A 216 -16.16 -0.66 -0.43
N GLY A 217 -15.44 -0.59 0.70
CA GLY A 217 -14.60 -1.68 1.22
C GLY A 217 -13.09 -1.45 1.08
N PHE A 218 -12.67 -0.50 0.24
CA PHE A 218 -11.26 -0.21 -0.06
C PHE A 218 -10.77 1.07 0.62
N VAL A 219 -9.50 1.08 1.04
CA VAL A 219 -8.87 2.30 1.56
C VAL A 219 -8.61 3.25 0.39
N SER A 220 -9.31 4.37 0.40
CA SER A 220 -9.25 5.42 -0.61
C SER A 220 -8.32 6.53 -0.14
N GLU A 221 -7.02 6.28 -0.23
CA GLU A 221 -6.00 7.29 0.09
C GLU A 221 -5.85 8.29 -1.07
N PRO A 222 -5.76 9.60 -0.81
CA PRO A 222 -5.49 10.59 -1.85
C PRO A 222 -4.02 10.55 -2.27
N VAL A 223 -3.77 10.63 -3.58
CA VAL A 223 -2.41 10.71 -4.16
C VAL A 223 -2.27 11.97 -5.01
N TRP A 224 -1.11 12.62 -4.95
CA TRP A 224 -0.83 13.83 -5.74
C TRP A 224 -0.13 13.48 -7.06
N SER A 225 -0.37 14.30 -8.09
CA SER A 225 0.44 14.33 -9.30
C SER A 225 1.88 14.77 -8.97
N PRO A 226 2.89 14.38 -9.79
CA PRO A 226 4.30 14.69 -9.50
C PRO A 226 4.61 16.20 -9.43
N ASP A 227 3.79 17.02 -10.09
CA ASP A 227 3.88 18.49 -10.08
C ASP A 227 3.15 19.15 -8.89
N GLY A 228 2.38 18.38 -8.09
CA GLY A 228 1.60 18.87 -6.96
C GLY A 228 0.27 19.55 -7.33
N GLU A 229 -0.05 19.70 -8.61
CA GLU A 229 -1.16 20.54 -9.07
C GLU A 229 -2.52 19.81 -9.18
N THR A 230 -2.58 18.47 -9.01
CA THR A 230 -3.83 17.70 -8.96
C THR A 230 -3.75 16.51 -8.00
N MET A 231 -4.74 16.37 -7.14
CA MET A 231 -4.92 15.20 -6.26
C MET A 231 -5.91 14.21 -6.91
N ALA A 232 -5.60 12.93 -6.94
CA ALA A 232 -6.49 11.84 -7.35
C ALA A 232 -6.94 11.05 -6.12
N MET A 233 -8.22 10.65 -6.07
CA MET A 233 -8.78 9.89 -4.94
C MET A 233 -9.99 9.05 -5.39
N SER A 234 -10.12 7.82 -4.89
CA SER A 234 -11.29 6.98 -5.10
C SER A 234 -12.46 7.42 -4.22
N LEU A 235 -13.67 7.50 -4.76
CA LEU A 235 -14.87 7.91 -4.01
C LEU A 235 -16.13 7.15 -4.46
N ASP A 236 -17.09 7.02 -3.54
CA ASP A 236 -18.35 6.30 -3.75
C ASP A 236 -19.30 7.03 -4.71
N ASN A 237 -19.53 6.41 -5.88
CA ASN A 237 -20.46 6.91 -6.90
C ASN A 237 -21.92 6.43 -6.66
N GLY A 238 -22.18 5.72 -5.57
CA GLY A 238 -23.49 5.20 -5.17
C GLY A 238 -23.67 3.70 -5.45
N TYR A 239 -22.87 3.10 -6.34
CA TYR A 239 -22.93 1.67 -6.66
C TYR A 239 -21.56 1.00 -6.71
N GLY A 240 -20.57 1.67 -7.32
CA GLY A 240 -19.17 1.29 -7.36
C GLY A 240 -18.26 2.39 -6.76
N LEU A 241 -17.03 2.45 -7.23
CA LEU A 241 -16.06 3.51 -6.88
C LEU A 241 -15.54 4.12 -8.17
N ASP A 242 -15.43 5.44 -8.19
CA ASP A 242 -14.78 6.17 -9.28
C ASP A 242 -13.51 6.85 -8.79
N ILE A 243 -12.54 7.03 -9.69
CA ILE A 243 -11.39 7.90 -9.47
C ILE A 243 -11.85 9.35 -9.74
N TYR A 244 -11.69 10.23 -8.75
CA TYR A 244 -11.94 11.66 -8.89
C TYR A 244 -10.62 12.44 -8.87
N LEU A 245 -10.53 13.44 -9.75
CA LEU A 245 -9.44 14.41 -9.81
C LEU A 245 -9.88 15.72 -9.18
N PHE A 246 -9.05 16.23 -8.26
CA PHE A 246 -9.20 17.52 -7.58
C PHE A 246 -8.02 18.41 -8.00
N PRO A 247 -8.20 19.30 -8.99
CA PRO A 247 -7.15 20.26 -9.34
C PRO A 247 -6.95 21.24 -8.19
N ARG A 248 -5.69 21.61 -7.92
CA ARG A 248 -5.35 22.68 -6.95
C ARG A 248 -5.89 24.04 -7.41
N ASN A 249 -5.84 24.29 -8.72
CA ASN A 249 -6.25 25.56 -9.31
C ASN A 249 -7.77 25.64 -9.54
N GLY A 250 -8.36 26.70 -9.00
CA GLY A 250 -9.78 27.03 -9.10
C GLY A 250 -10.37 27.21 -7.69
N GLU A 251 -10.89 28.39 -7.39
CA GLU A 251 -11.56 28.66 -6.11
C GLU A 251 -13.09 28.56 -6.25
N PRO A 252 -13.77 27.62 -5.57
CA PRO A 252 -13.23 26.44 -4.89
C PRO A 252 -12.96 25.28 -5.89
N PRO A 253 -12.09 24.31 -5.56
CA PRO A 253 -11.65 23.28 -6.49
C PRO A 253 -12.80 22.34 -6.89
N ILE A 254 -13.11 22.29 -8.19
CA ILE A 254 -14.23 21.50 -8.73
C ILE A 254 -13.71 20.12 -9.12
N PRO A 255 -14.14 19.03 -8.46
CA PRO A 255 -13.69 17.69 -8.80
C PRO A 255 -14.28 17.18 -10.11
N THR A 256 -13.47 16.42 -10.84
CA THR A 256 -13.85 15.73 -12.07
C THR A 256 -13.84 14.24 -11.84
N ASN A 257 -14.96 13.55 -12.09
CA ASN A 257 -14.98 12.09 -12.17
C ASN A 257 -14.23 11.66 -13.43
N LEU A 258 -13.14 10.90 -13.26
CA LEU A 258 -12.22 10.49 -14.32
C LEU A 258 -12.70 9.22 -15.04
N THR A 259 -13.14 8.24 -14.26
CA THR A 259 -13.43 6.88 -14.74
C THR A 259 -14.86 6.70 -15.22
N GLN A 260 -15.81 7.40 -14.59
CA GLN A 260 -17.25 7.43 -14.91
C GLN A 260 -17.83 6.03 -15.12
N SER A 261 -17.45 5.08 -14.25
CA SER A 261 -17.67 3.65 -14.43
C SER A 261 -18.79 3.11 -13.56
N GLY A 262 -19.33 1.96 -13.95
CA GLY A 262 -20.20 1.16 -13.07
C GLY A 262 -19.43 0.27 -12.10
N SER A 263 -18.14 0.05 -12.35
CA SER A 263 -17.23 -0.81 -11.57
C SER A 263 -16.76 -0.15 -10.27
N TYR A 264 -15.98 -0.89 -9.49
CA TYR A 264 -15.11 -0.32 -8.47
C TYR A 264 -13.78 0.01 -9.13
N ASP A 265 -13.36 1.27 -9.08
CA ASP A 265 -12.03 1.75 -9.48
C ASP A 265 -11.31 2.32 -8.24
N TRP A 266 -10.21 1.69 -7.81
CA TRP A 266 -9.53 2.01 -6.56
C TRP A 266 -8.00 2.03 -6.65
N TRP A 267 -7.33 2.55 -5.60
CA TRP A 267 -5.87 2.73 -5.52
C TRP A 267 -5.24 3.44 -6.74
N PRO A 268 -5.59 4.72 -7.00
CA PRO A 268 -4.93 5.51 -8.03
C PRO A 268 -3.44 5.71 -7.72
N ALA A 269 -2.60 5.72 -8.76
CA ALA A 269 -1.19 6.05 -8.71
C ALA A 269 -0.75 6.77 -10.00
N TRP A 270 -0.16 7.96 -9.88
CA TRP A 270 0.34 8.73 -11.03
C TRP A 270 1.68 8.20 -11.55
N SER A 271 1.90 8.25 -12.87
CA SER A 271 3.25 8.05 -13.43
C SER A 271 4.17 9.22 -13.06
N PRO A 272 5.51 9.04 -13.01
CA PRO A 272 6.44 10.11 -12.60
C PRO A 272 6.48 11.33 -13.53
N ASP A 273 5.94 11.24 -14.75
CA ASP A 273 5.72 12.37 -15.67
C ASP A 273 4.30 12.94 -15.67
N GLY A 274 3.43 12.48 -14.76
CA GLY A 274 2.04 12.93 -14.65
C GLY A 274 1.14 12.56 -15.83
N ARG A 275 1.65 11.85 -16.85
CA ARG A 275 0.88 11.51 -18.05
C ARG A 275 -0.22 10.48 -17.76
N TYR A 276 0.08 9.49 -16.95
CA TYR A 276 -0.76 8.32 -16.75
C TYR A 276 -1.24 8.23 -15.30
N ILE A 277 -2.42 7.63 -15.11
CA ILE A 277 -2.90 7.19 -13.80
C ILE A 277 -3.14 5.68 -13.89
N ALA A 278 -2.38 4.92 -13.13
CA ALA A 278 -2.67 3.52 -12.86
C ALA A 278 -3.72 3.42 -11.74
N PHE A 279 -4.57 2.41 -11.78
CA PHE A 279 -5.53 2.07 -10.71
C PHE A 279 -5.91 0.59 -10.82
N VAL A 280 -6.58 0.06 -9.81
CA VAL A 280 -7.15 -1.31 -9.83
C VAL A 280 -8.64 -1.23 -10.13
N SER A 281 -9.16 -2.14 -10.94
CA SER A 281 -10.57 -2.21 -11.30
C SER A 281 -11.12 -3.63 -11.28
N ASP A 282 -12.38 -3.80 -10.87
CA ASP A 282 -13.09 -5.09 -10.97
C ASP A 282 -13.86 -5.27 -12.29
N ARG A 283 -13.78 -4.32 -13.23
CA ARG A 283 -14.63 -4.27 -14.45
C ARG A 283 -14.67 -5.54 -15.31
N GLU A 284 -13.57 -6.30 -15.34
CA GLU A 284 -13.48 -7.58 -16.06
C GLU A 284 -14.28 -8.71 -15.38
N THR A 285 -14.51 -8.59 -14.07
CA THR A 285 -15.40 -9.48 -13.29
C THR A 285 -16.83 -8.94 -13.26
N CYS A 286 -16.99 -7.61 -13.22
CA CYS A 286 -18.28 -6.94 -13.16
C CYS A 286 -18.30 -5.60 -13.93
N PRO A 287 -18.89 -5.54 -15.14
CA PRO A 287 -18.92 -4.31 -15.93
C PRO A 287 -19.67 -3.14 -15.29
N SER A 288 -20.69 -3.41 -14.45
CA SER A 288 -21.37 -2.39 -13.64
C SER A 288 -22.05 -2.96 -12.40
N TRP A 289 -22.05 -2.20 -11.31
CA TRP A 289 -22.83 -2.46 -10.09
C TRP A 289 -24.12 -1.61 -10.01
N ASN A 290 -24.35 -0.73 -10.98
CA ASN A 290 -25.55 0.09 -11.09
C ASN A 290 -26.68 -0.70 -11.79
N PRO A 291 -27.81 -1.03 -11.11
CA PRO A 291 -28.90 -1.83 -11.69
C PRO A 291 -29.66 -1.19 -12.87
N SER A 292 -29.24 0.01 -13.30
CA SER A 292 -29.76 0.70 -14.48
C SER A 292 -29.05 0.32 -15.78
N ASP A 293 -27.85 -0.27 -15.69
CA ASP A 293 -26.97 -0.52 -16.84
C ASP A 293 -27.22 -1.90 -17.47
N PRO A 294 -26.92 -2.12 -18.77
CA PRO A 294 -27.30 -3.36 -19.47
C PRO A 294 -26.60 -4.64 -18.98
N GLU A 295 -25.39 -4.52 -18.45
CA GLU A 295 -24.51 -5.64 -18.05
C GLU A 295 -24.16 -5.56 -16.55
N PHE A 296 -25.16 -5.20 -15.73
CA PHE A 296 -24.98 -5.03 -14.29
C PHE A 296 -24.90 -6.36 -13.51
N CYS A 297 -24.24 -6.35 -12.36
CA CYS A 297 -24.14 -7.49 -11.44
C CYS A 297 -25.18 -7.42 -10.31
N ASP A 298 -25.89 -8.52 -10.06
CA ASP A 298 -26.83 -8.63 -8.94
C ASP A 298 -26.08 -8.84 -7.62
N ALA A 299 -25.92 -7.76 -6.85
CA ALA A 299 -25.28 -7.72 -5.54
C ALA A 299 -25.95 -8.59 -4.45
N THR A 300 -27.09 -9.25 -4.73
CA THR A 300 -27.65 -10.29 -3.86
C THR A 300 -27.08 -11.69 -4.14
N THR A 301 -26.34 -11.85 -5.24
CA THR A 301 -25.73 -13.13 -5.68
C THR A 301 -24.23 -13.03 -5.93
N THR A 302 -23.74 -11.89 -6.43
CA THR A 302 -22.31 -11.58 -6.59
C THR A 302 -21.85 -10.76 -5.38
N PRO A 303 -20.87 -11.23 -4.58
CA PRO A 303 -20.29 -10.42 -3.51
C PRO A 303 -19.47 -9.26 -4.09
N ALA A 304 -19.38 -8.14 -3.36
CA ALA A 304 -18.52 -7.02 -3.72
C ALA A 304 -17.05 -7.48 -3.91
N PRO A 305 -16.28 -6.84 -4.81
CA PRO A 305 -14.93 -7.28 -5.14
C PRO A 305 -13.98 -7.20 -3.93
N THR A 306 -13.03 -8.13 -3.88
CA THR A 306 -11.90 -8.14 -2.92
C THR A 306 -10.55 -7.89 -3.59
N SER A 307 -10.51 -7.95 -4.93
CA SER A 307 -9.36 -7.73 -5.80
C SER A 307 -9.85 -7.34 -7.21
N GLY A 308 -8.96 -6.84 -8.05
CA GLY A 308 -9.23 -6.46 -9.43
C GLY A 308 -7.93 -6.44 -10.25
N THR A 309 -7.96 -6.02 -11.51
CA THR A 309 -6.76 -5.95 -12.37
C THR A 309 -6.25 -4.52 -12.56
N VAL A 310 -4.95 -4.35 -12.81
CA VAL A 310 -4.35 -3.02 -13.05
C VAL A 310 -4.86 -2.47 -14.37
N HIS A 311 -5.36 -1.25 -14.31
CA HIS A 311 -5.79 -0.42 -15.43
C HIS A 311 -4.97 0.87 -15.49
N VAL A 312 -4.87 1.46 -16.68
CA VAL A 312 -4.16 2.72 -16.92
C VAL A 312 -5.02 3.67 -17.74
N TYR A 313 -5.24 4.86 -17.20
CA TYR A 313 -5.73 6.04 -17.91
C TYR A 313 -4.55 6.81 -18.55
N ASP A 314 -4.70 7.26 -19.79
CA ASP A 314 -3.75 8.13 -20.50
C ASP A 314 -4.33 9.51 -20.78
N SER A 315 -3.82 10.54 -20.09
CA SER A 315 -4.29 11.94 -20.23
C SER A 315 -4.18 12.50 -21.65
N GLN A 316 -3.32 11.95 -22.51
CA GLN A 316 -3.18 12.44 -23.89
C GLN A 316 -4.25 11.92 -24.85
N SER A 317 -4.88 10.78 -24.53
CA SER A 317 -5.87 10.13 -25.38
C SER A 317 -7.26 10.02 -24.73
N GLY A 318 -7.35 10.19 -23.41
CA GLY A 318 -8.56 9.94 -22.62
C GLY A 318 -8.92 8.45 -22.48
N ALA A 319 -8.07 7.54 -22.99
CA ALA A 319 -8.34 6.12 -23.00
C ALA A 319 -8.00 5.47 -21.65
N ILE A 320 -8.85 4.52 -21.23
CA ILE A 320 -8.60 3.56 -20.15
C ILE A 320 -8.40 2.19 -20.80
N ARG A 321 -7.44 1.41 -20.29
CA ARG A 321 -7.21 0.01 -20.69
C ARG A 321 -6.62 -0.80 -19.54
N GLN A 322 -6.86 -2.10 -19.56
CA GLN A 322 -6.22 -3.07 -18.68
C GLN A 322 -4.72 -3.21 -19.05
N VAL A 323 -3.87 -3.47 -18.06
CA VAL A 323 -2.43 -3.77 -18.25
C VAL A 323 -1.92 -4.99 -17.48
N SER A 324 -2.70 -5.54 -16.53
CA SER A 324 -2.45 -6.85 -15.91
C SER A 324 -3.65 -7.80 -16.09
N ASP A 325 -3.38 -9.08 -16.26
CA ASP A 325 -4.34 -10.19 -16.19
C ASP A 325 -4.41 -10.82 -14.78
N VAL A 326 -3.39 -10.59 -13.96
CA VAL A 326 -3.30 -11.05 -12.56
C VAL A 326 -4.12 -10.17 -11.61
N PRO A 327 -4.95 -10.76 -10.71
CA PRO A 327 -5.63 -10.05 -9.63
C PRO A 327 -4.66 -9.44 -8.62
N VAL A 328 -4.89 -8.16 -8.31
CA VAL A 328 -4.03 -7.29 -7.51
C VAL A 328 -4.49 -7.28 -6.05
N THR A 329 -3.53 -7.36 -5.13
CA THR A 329 -3.77 -7.38 -3.67
C THR A 329 -3.22 -6.17 -2.93
N GLU A 330 -2.40 -5.34 -3.60
CA GLU A 330 -1.76 -4.14 -3.03
C GLU A 330 -1.79 -2.98 -4.05
N PRO A 331 -1.74 -1.71 -3.61
CA PRO A 331 -1.71 -0.56 -4.51
C PRO A 331 -0.60 -0.66 -5.58
N PRO A 332 -0.90 -0.46 -6.88
CA PRO A 332 0.10 -0.46 -7.93
C PRO A 332 1.02 0.76 -7.79
N ARG A 333 2.33 0.57 -8.05
CA ARG A 333 3.36 1.61 -7.94
C ARG A 333 4.11 1.74 -9.26
N TRP A 334 4.39 2.95 -9.71
CA TRP A 334 5.20 3.15 -10.92
C TRP A 334 6.69 3.04 -10.60
N LEU A 335 7.43 2.26 -11.39
CA LEU A 335 8.90 2.17 -11.34
C LEU A 335 9.57 3.26 -12.17
N ASN A 336 8.91 3.66 -13.25
CA ASN A 336 9.28 4.70 -14.20
C ASN A 336 8.06 5.00 -15.09
N ASN A 337 8.16 5.92 -16.05
CA ASN A 337 7.06 6.35 -16.92
C ASN A 337 6.48 5.26 -17.86
N ARG A 338 6.92 4.01 -17.75
CA ARG A 338 6.49 2.88 -18.60
C ARG A 338 6.18 1.59 -17.84
N GLN A 339 6.66 1.43 -16.62
CA GLN A 339 6.55 0.19 -15.86
C GLN A 339 5.84 0.42 -14.53
N ILE A 340 4.86 -0.45 -14.25
CA ILE A 340 4.12 -0.51 -13.00
C ILE A 340 4.51 -1.81 -12.29
N VAL A 341 4.95 -1.73 -11.05
CA VAL A 341 5.05 -2.89 -10.16
C VAL A 341 3.77 -3.03 -9.33
N PHE A 342 3.32 -4.27 -9.15
CA PHE A 342 2.18 -4.59 -8.29
C PHE A 342 2.39 -5.97 -7.65
N ALA A 343 1.65 -6.24 -6.57
CA ALA A 343 1.59 -7.55 -5.94
C ALA A 343 0.23 -8.21 -6.18
N GLY A 344 0.24 -9.53 -6.33
CA GLY A 344 -0.95 -10.36 -6.46
C GLY A 344 -0.76 -11.74 -5.83
N GLY A 345 -1.84 -12.52 -5.78
CA GLY A 345 -1.87 -13.84 -5.13
C GLY A 345 -3.07 -13.97 -4.18
N ASP A 346 -3.09 -15.03 -3.37
CA ASP A 346 -4.13 -15.22 -2.35
C ASP A 346 -3.66 -14.74 -0.97
N GLN A 347 -4.27 -13.67 -0.47
CA GLN A 347 -4.06 -13.13 0.89
C GLN A 347 -5.06 -13.70 1.93
N LEU A 348 -6.05 -14.49 1.49
CA LEU A 348 -7.09 -15.07 2.34
C LEU A 348 -6.69 -16.46 2.89
N ASP A 349 -5.67 -17.11 2.32
CA ASP A 349 -4.96 -18.19 3.00
C ASP A 349 -4.14 -17.61 4.18
N LEU A 350 -4.79 -17.51 5.34
CA LEU A 350 -4.18 -17.02 6.59
C LEU A 350 -3.03 -17.90 7.11
N LEU A 351 -2.80 -19.09 6.54
CA LEU A 351 -1.70 -19.98 6.91
C LEU A 351 -0.52 -19.86 5.95
N ASN A 352 -0.78 -19.62 4.67
CA ASN A 352 0.23 -19.49 3.62
C ASN A 352 -0.10 -18.36 2.61
N PRO A 353 -0.14 -17.09 3.04
CA PRO A 353 -0.54 -15.98 2.18
C PRO A 353 0.49 -15.76 1.07
N GLN A 354 0.03 -15.80 -0.18
CA GLN A 354 0.88 -15.67 -1.36
C GLN A 354 1.01 -14.21 -1.77
N ARG A 355 2.25 -13.71 -1.72
CA ARG A 355 2.65 -12.44 -2.33
C ARG A 355 3.58 -12.73 -3.50
N THR A 356 3.04 -12.62 -4.71
CA THR A 356 3.79 -12.70 -5.97
C THR A 356 3.97 -11.29 -6.53
N LEU A 357 5.19 -10.96 -6.95
CA LEU A 357 5.57 -9.63 -7.41
C LEU A 357 5.59 -9.60 -8.94
N TRP A 358 5.01 -8.57 -9.56
CA TRP A 358 4.81 -8.48 -11.01
C TRP A 358 5.14 -7.10 -11.54
N ILE A 359 5.64 -7.04 -12.79
CA ILE A 359 5.79 -5.80 -13.56
C ILE A 359 4.87 -5.85 -14.79
N ALA A 360 4.05 -4.83 -14.97
CA ALA A 360 3.34 -4.54 -16.22
C ALA A 360 4.08 -3.42 -16.98
N ASN A 361 4.28 -3.60 -18.30
CA ASN A 361 4.81 -2.55 -19.17
C ASN A 361 3.68 -1.91 -20.00
N VAL A 362 3.40 -0.63 -19.75
CA VAL A 362 2.25 0.05 -20.33
C VAL A 362 2.40 0.36 -21.83
N GLN A 363 3.59 0.21 -22.43
CA GLN A 363 3.81 0.49 -23.86
C GLN A 363 3.74 -0.75 -24.76
N VAL A 364 4.01 -1.94 -24.21
CA VAL A 364 3.96 -3.22 -24.96
C VAL A 364 2.93 -4.22 -24.42
N GLU A 365 2.21 -3.85 -23.36
CA GLU A 365 1.09 -4.61 -22.77
C GLU A 365 1.50 -6.02 -22.30
N THR A 366 2.76 -6.16 -21.89
CA THR A 366 3.32 -7.38 -21.29
C THR A 366 3.32 -7.28 -19.76
N THR A 367 2.80 -8.31 -19.09
CA THR A 367 2.96 -8.54 -17.65
C THR A 367 3.94 -9.70 -17.42
N GLN A 368 4.85 -9.55 -16.45
CA GLN A 368 5.91 -10.52 -16.13
C GLN A 368 6.07 -10.65 -14.60
N GLN A 369 6.22 -11.88 -14.11
CA GLN A 369 6.48 -12.14 -12.69
C GLN A 369 7.97 -11.91 -12.37
N VAL A 370 8.24 -11.23 -11.26
CA VAL A 370 9.60 -11.07 -10.70
C VAL A 370 9.83 -12.23 -9.73
N LEU A 371 10.49 -13.28 -10.23
CA LEU A 371 10.71 -14.54 -9.50
C LEU A 371 12.13 -15.05 -9.78
N LEU A 372 12.85 -15.43 -8.72
CA LEU A 372 14.13 -16.14 -8.87
C LEU A 372 13.88 -17.58 -9.35
N PRO A 373 14.53 -18.06 -10.43
CA PRO A 373 14.34 -19.43 -10.90
C PRO A 373 14.77 -20.48 -9.88
N GLY A 374 13.92 -21.48 -9.59
CA GLY A 374 14.14 -22.49 -8.56
C GLY A 374 13.75 -22.06 -7.13
N ASP A 375 13.09 -20.91 -6.98
CA ASP A 375 12.69 -20.30 -5.71
C ASP A 375 11.15 -20.32 -5.54
N GLU A 376 10.43 -21.22 -6.24
CA GLU A 376 8.96 -21.21 -6.40
C GLU A 376 8.17 -21.45 -5.10
N ASN A 377 8.86 -21.82 -4.02
CA ASN A 377 8.30 -22.06 -2.68
C ASN A 377 8.74 -21.00 -1.66
N ALA A 378 9.45 -19.96 -2.09
CA ALA A 378 9.87 -18.86 -1.24
C ALA A 378 8.78 -17.80 -1.10
N LEU A 379 8.79 -17.05 0.01
CA LEU A 379 7.86 -15.95 0.25
C LEU A 379 8.60 -14.61 0.13
N TYR A 380 8.17 -13.74 -0.78
CA TYR A 380 8.74 -12.40 -1.00
C TYR A 380 7.92 -11.37 -0.23
N LEU A 381 8.39 -11.01 0.96
CA LEU A 381 7.58 -10.37 2.00
C LEU A 381 7.43 -8.86 1.82
N SER A 382 8.52 -8.19 1.43
CA SER A 382 8.56 -6.76 1.11
C SER A 382 9.63 -6.48 0.07
N ASP A 383 9.44 -5.43 -0.72
CA ASP A 383 10.28 -5.08 -1.87
C ASP A 383 10.55 -3.57 -1.92
N ALA A 384 11.80 -3.20 -2.21
CA ALA A 384 12.26 -1.82 -2.38
C ALA A 384 13.05 -1.68 -3.70
N TRP A 385 12.51 -0.88 -4.63
CA TRP A 385 13.04 -0.74 -5.99
C TRP A 385 14.04 0.40 -6.13
N SER A 386 15.08 0.16 -6.91
CA SER A 386 15.98 1.21 -7.39
C SER A 386 15.22 2.23 -8.25
N PRO A 387 15.60 3.53 -8.27
CA PRO A 387 14.89 4.58 -9.01
C PRO A 387 14.87 4.40 -10.55
N SER A 388 15.66 3.48 -11.08
CA SER A 388 15.64 3.10 -12.50
C SER A 388 14.58 2.04 -12.84
N GLY A 389 14.05 1.35 -11.83
CA GLY A 389 13.23 0.14 -11.98
C GLY A 389 14.00 -1.11 -12.40
N ALA A 390 15.33 -1.05 -12.54
CA ALA A 390 16.13 -2.17 -13.06
C ALA A 390 16.49 -3.25 -12.02
N THR A 391 16.47 -2.88 -10.74
CA THR A 391 16.90 -3.70 -9.60
C THR A 391 15.94 -3.55 -8.42
N VAL A 392 15.71 -4.64 -7.68
CA VAL A 392 14.87 -4.68 -6.47
C VAL A 392 15.60 -5.38 -5.32
N LEU A 393 15.50 -4.81 -4.11
CA LEU A 393 15.87 -5.47 -2.85
C LEU A 393 14.60 -6.12 -2.26
N ILE A 394 14.66 -7.40 -1.89
CA ILE A 394 13.53 -8.18 -1.39
C ILE A 394 13.88 -8.83 -0.05
N GLN A 395 12.98 -8.74 0.93
CA GLN A 395 13.00 -9.61 2.10
C GLN A 395 12.37 -10.96 1.74
N ARG A 396 13.15 -12.03 1.75
CA ARG A 396 12.71 -13.39 1.40
C ARG A 396 12.70 -14.32 2.62
N ILE A 397 11.78 -15.29 2.63
CA ILE A 397 11.88 -16.48 3.48
C ILE A 397 12.04 -17.76 2.64
N THR A 398 12.97 -18.61 3.06
CA THR A 398 13.19 -19.97 2.53
C THR A 398 13.24 -20.99 3.69
N GLY A 399 12.12 -21.68 3.91
CA GLY A 399 11.96 -22.61 5.04
C GLY A 399 12.12 -21.90 6.39
N GLU A 400 13.12 -22.30 7.17
CA GLU A 400 13.44 -21.72 8.48
C GLU A 400 14.23 -20.39 8.42
N HIS A 401 14.70 -19.96 7.24
CA HIS A 401 15.62 -18.82 7.11
C HIS A 401 14.93 -17.60 6.48
N THR A 402 15.28 -16.41 6.99
CA THR A 402 14.99 -15.12 6.36
C THR A 402 16.29 -14.56 5.79
N ASP A 403 16.29 -14.09 4.55
CA ASP A 403 17.44 -13.41 3.93
C ASP A 403 17.02 -12.19 3.10
N LEU A 404 17.97 -11.30 2.85
CA LEU A 404 17.78 -10.19 1.92
C LEU A 404 18.43 -10.55 0.59
N ILE A 405 17.66 -10.49 -0.50
CA ILE A 405 18.15 -10.74 -1.86
C ILE A 405 17.98 -9.50 -2.73
N MET A 406 18.87 -9.34 -3.70
CA MET A 406 18.79 -8.32 -4.72
C MET A 406 18.62 -9.00 -6.08
N LEU A 407 17.49 -8.74 -6.75
CA LEU A 407 17.17 -9.27 -8.07
C LEU A 407 17.21 -8.17 -9.13
N SER A 408 17.45 -8.54 -10.39
CA SER A 408 17.08 -7.70 -11.53
C SER A 408 15.56 -7.66 -11.69
N ALA A 409 15.05 -6.69 -12.47
CA ALA A 409 13.65 -6.63 -12.88
C ALA A 409 13.15 -7.93 -13.57
N ASP A 410 14.07 -8.67 -14.19
CA ASP A 410 13.79 -9.96 -14.86
C ASP A 410 13.86 -11.18 -13.92
N GLY A 411 14.22 -10.99 -12.65
CA GLY A 411 14.31 -12.08 -11.65
C GLY A 411 15.70 -12.70 -11.48
N GLU A 412 16.75 -12.21 -12.14
CA GLU A 412 18.11 -12.75 -11.98
C GLU A 412 18.73 -12.34 -10.64
N LEU A 413 19.40 -13.27 -9.93
CA LEU A 413 20.07 -12.99 -8.66
C LEU A 413 21.33 -12.13 -8.85
N ILE A 414 21.30 -10.90 -8.34
CA ILE A 414 22.47 -10.01 -8.30
C ILE A 414 23.28 -10.27 -7.01
N ARG A 415 22.62 -10.34 -5.85
CA ARG A 415 23.24 -10.59 -4.53
C ARG A 415 22.26 -11.25 -3.55
N SER A 416 22.81 -11.87 -2.50
CA SER A 416 22.09 -12.18 -1.26
C SER A 416 22.95 -11.85 -0.04
N ARG A 417 22.32 -11.57 1.11
CA ARG A 417 22.97 -11.30 2.40
C ARG A 417 22.10 -11.80 3.55
N GLN A 418 22.74 -12.49 4.50
CA GLN A 418 22.13 -12.96 5.75
C GLN A 418 22.79 -12.25 6.96
N ASP A 419 24.11 -12.11 6.95
CA ASP A 419 24.86 -11.46 8.03
C ASP A 419 24.57 -9.95 8.12
N GLY A 420 24.22 -9.50 9.33
CA GLY A 420 24.01 -8.08 9.66
C GLY A 420 22.67 -7.49 9.24
N VAL A 421 21.78 -8.27 8.60
CA VAL A 421 20.46 -7.82 8.10
C VAL A 421 19.36 -8.83 8.42
N ASN A 422 19.20 -9.15 9.70
CA ASN A 422 18.14 -10.05 10.18
C ASN A 422 16.90 -9.26 10.60
N PHE A 423 15.75 -9.61 10.01
CA PHE A 423 14.45 -8.97 10.24
C PHE A 423 13.39 -10.05 10.53
N PRO A 424 12.40 -9.79 11.40
CA PRO A 424 11.24 -10.68 11.54
C PRO A 424 10.44 -10.74 10.23
N ARG A 425 9.52 -11.71 10.07
CA ARG A 425 8.66 -11.81 8.89
C ARG A 425 7.86 -10.49 8.69
N TYR A 426 7.93 -9.91 7.49
CA TYR A 426 7.41 -8.56 7.14
C TYR A 426 8.11 -7.39 7.88
N GLY A 427 9.28 -7.63 8.46
CA GLY A 427 10.00 -6.68 9.32
C GLY A 427 10.90 -5.68 8.61
N MET A 428 11.22 -5.87 7.33
CA MET A 428 12.13 -4.97 6.59
C MET A 428 11.37 -3.83 5.92
N ALA A 429 11.78 -2.59 6.26
CA ALA A 429 11.62 -1.41 5.42
C ALA A 429 12.97 -1.08 4.74
N ALA A 430 12.95 -0.67 3.49
CA ALA A 430 14.14 -0.17 2.80
C ALA A 430 13.74 0.89 1.76
N ASP A 431 14.66 1.82 1.51
CA ASP A 431 14.50 2.89 0.53
C ASP A 431 15.82 3.16 -0.20
N TRP A 432 15.74 3.69 -1.42
CA TRP A 432 16.88 4.03 -2.27
C TRP A 432 17.00 5.55 -2.41
N SER A 433 18.22 6.07 -2.35
CA SER A 433 18.51 7.45 -2.75
C SER A 433 18.02 7.69 -4.18
N SER A 434 17.48 8.86 -4.52
CA SER A 434 17.00 9.18 -5.88
C SER A 434 18.08 9.06 -6.98
N THR A 435 19.35 9.24 -6.61
CA THR A 435 20.55 8.96 -7.43
C THR A 435 20.81 7.47 -7.71
N GLY A 436 20.14 6.57 -7.01
CA GLY A 436 20.34 5.12 -7.06
C GLY A 436 21.65 4.61 -6.47
N ASP A 437 22.46 5.44 -5.81
CA ASP A 437 23.79 5.07 -5.31
C ASP A 437 23.85 4.65 -3.83
N ARG A 438 22.75 4.78 -3.07
CA ARG A 438 22.60 4.26 -1.69
C ARG A 438 21.28 3.55 -1.48
N ILE A 439 21.30 2.60 -0.54
CA ILE A 439 20.12 1.91 0.00
C ILE A 439 20.15 2.06 1.52
N ALA A 440 19.09 2.60 2.12
CA ALA A 440 18.91 2.62 3.58
C ALA A 440 17.98 1.47 3.97
N ILE A 441 18.31 0.73 5.04
CA ILE A 441 17.58 -0.48 5.44
C ILE A 441 17.27 -0.39 6.94
N GLY A 442 16.00 -0.55 7.31
CA GLY A 442 15.50 -0.39 8.67
C GLY A 442 14.31 -1.28 8.97
N GLY A 443 13.79 -1.19 10.18
CA GLY A 443 12.61 -1.94 10.62
C GLY A 443 11.28 -1.26 10.28
N VAL A 444 10.18 -2.01 10.35
CA VAL A 444 8.82 -1.48 10.52
C VAL A 444 8.35 -1.63 11.98
N ASP A 445 7.24 -1.00 12.35
CA ASP A 445 6.50 -1.21 13.62
C ASP A 445 7.36 -1.21 14.90
N GLY A 446 8.38 -0.35 14.93
CA GLY A 446 9.32 -0.22 16.05
C GLY A 446 10.32 -1.37 16.20
N GLN A 447 10.32 -2.38 15.31
CA GLN A 447 11.28 -3.49 15.28
C GLN A 447 12.61 -3.07 14.64
N CYS A 448 13.17 -1.95 15.09
CA CYS A 448 14.31 -1.29 14.45
C CYS A 448 15.62 -2.09 14.68
N PRO A 449 16.36 -2.51 13.63
CA PRO A 449 17.69 -3.09 13.76
C PRO A 449 18.66 -2.13 14.47
N TYR A 450 19.72 -2.68 15.04
CA TYR A 450 20.66 -1.92 15.86
C TYR A 450 21.46 -0.89 15.05
N GLY A 451 21.27 0.39 15.36
CA GLY A 451 21.93 1.49 14.67
C GLY A 451 21.30 1.84 13.30
N VAL A 452 22.07 2.58 12.50
CA VAL A 452 21.74 2.91 11.10
C VAL A 452 22.47 1.95 10.16
N ILE A 453 21.75 1.42 9.18
CA ILE A 453 22.27 0.55 8.12
C ILE A 453 22.05 1.22 6.76
N VAL A 454 23.15 1.52 6.06
CA VAL A 454 23.16 2.02 4.68
C VAL A 454 24.15 1.22 3.86
N THR A 455 23.77 0.79 2.66
CA THR A 455 24.64 0.10 1.70
C THR A 455 24.79 0.87 0.40
N ASP A 456 25.78 0.49 -0.39
CA ASP A 456 25.87 0.83 -1.80
C ASP A 456 25.00 -0.12 -2.67
N PRO A 457 24.96 0.04 -4.01
CA PRO A 457 24.19 -0.83 -4.90
C PRO A 457 24.83 -2.20 -5.14
N ASN A 458 26.09 -2.41 -4.75
CA ASN A 458 26.71 -3.74 -4.70
C ASN A 458 26.27 -4.54 -3.45
N PHE A 459 25.44 -3.90 -2.60
CA PHE A 459 24.93 -4.36 -1.32
C PHE A 459 26.01 -4.41 -0.21
N ASP A 460 27.09 -3.63 -0.32
CA ASP A 460 28.14 -3.51 0.69
C ASP A 460 27.92 -2.32 1.64
N PHE A 461 28.25 -2.50 2.92
CA PHE A 461 27.92 -1.52 3.97
C PHE A 461 28.73 -0.22 3.86
N VAL A 462 28.02 0.89 3.67
CA VAL A 462 28.52 2.27 3.82
C VAL A 462 28.43 2.71 5.28
N ALA A 463 27.34 2.32 5.97
CA ALA A 463 27.18 2.41 7.41
C ALA A 463 26.49 1.15 7.95
N ASN A 464 26.93 0.66 9.11
CA ASN A 464 26.34 -0.46 9.83
C ASN A 464 26.74 -0.38 11.32
N GLY A 465 25.83 -0.67 12.23
CA GLY A 465 26.16 -0.93 13.64
C GLY A 465 26.72 0.25 14.44
N ASN A 466 26.51 1.49 13.97
CA ASN A 466 26.73 2.68 14.79
C ASN A 466 25.89 2.61 16.08
N PRO A 467 26.33 3.25 17.19
CA PRO A 467 25.50 3.37 18.38
C PRO A 467 24.15 4.05 18.06
N PRO A 468 23.08 3.83 18.86
CA PRO A 468 21.73 4.25 18.50
C PRO A 468 21.60 5.77 18.22
N PRO A 469 20.66 6.18 17.35
CA PRO A 469 19.36 5.53 17.09
C PRO A 469 19.40 4.24 16.25
N SER A 470 18.57 3.27 16.65
CA SER A 470 18.18 2.13 15.82
C SER A 470 17.16 2.56 14.77
N MET A 471 17.36 2.21 13.50
CA MET A 471 16.63 2.79 12.37
C MET A 471 15.36 2.01 11.95
N CYS A 472 14.23 2.71 11.88
CA CYS A 472 12.96 2.25 11.29
C CYS A 472 12.51 3.19 10.18
N ASN A 473 11.72 2.68 9.23
CA ASN A 473 11.07 3.44 8.16
C ASN A 473 11.99 4.51 7.49
N PRO A 474 13.15 4.12 6.93
CA PRO A 474 14.04 5.04 6.25
C PRO A 474 13.40 5.63 4.98
N MET A 475 13.62 6.93 4.74
CA MET A 475 13.23 7.63 3.51
C MET A 475 14.27 8.70 3.14
N TYR A 476 14.85 8.61 1.94
CA TYR A 476 15.72 9.65 1.40
C TYR A 476 14.94 10.91 1.04
N SER A 477 15.62 12.06 1.07
CA SER A 477 15.09 13.29 0.49
C SER A 477 14.99 13.17 -1.04
N PRO A 478 14.09 13.92 -1.70
CA PRO A 478 13.96 13.91 -3.17
C PRO A 478 15.28 14.19 -3.90
N ASP A 479 16.12 15.07 -3.35
CA ASP A 479 17.45 15.42 -3.87
C ASP A 479 18.56 14.40 -3.51
N GLY A 480 18.23 13.30 -2.84
CA GLY A 480 19.13 12.22 -2.44
C GLY A 480 20.16 12.57 -1.36
N ASN A 481 20.27 13.84 -0.94
CA ASN A 481 21.36 14.32 -0.09
C ASN A 481 21.21 13.96 1.41
N SER A 482 19.97 13.73 1.86
CA SER A 482 19.63 13.47 3.25
C SER A 482 18.82 12.17 3.39
N LEU A 483 18.85 11.59 4.59
CA LEU A 483 18.07 10.43 4.99
C LEU A 483 17.23 10.79 6.23
N ALA A 484 15.91 10.65 6.16
CA ALA A 484 15.01 10.73 7.31
C ALA A 484 14.63 9.33 7.78
N PHE A 485 14.39 9.15 9.07
CA PHE A 485 13.93 7.88 9.64
C PHE A 485 13.25 8.07 10.99
N THR A 486 12.39 7.13 11.39
CA THR A 486 12.02 6.98 12.82
C THR A 486 13.07 6.12 13.51
N GLY A 487 13.35 6.36 14.79
CA GLY A 487 14.34 5.53 15.48
C GLY A 487 14.31 5.62 16.99
N ALA A 488 14.74 4.55 17.65
CA ALA A 488 14.78 4.45 19.10
C ALA A 488 16.21 4.60 19.63
N ASN A 489 16.41 5.46 20.64
CA ASN A 489 17.71 5.58 21.31
C ASN A 489 17.67 5.06 22.75
N ALA A 490 17.91 3.75 22.90
CA ALA A 490 17.95 3.05 24.18
C ALA A 490 19.06 3.51 25.15
N THR A 491 19.98 4.39 24.73
CA THR A 491 21.00 4.98 25.62
C THR A 491 20.58 6.34 26.21
N VAL A 492 19.45 6.91 25.75
CA VAL A 492 18.92 8.20 26.19
C VAL A 492 17.61 8.01 26.97
N ASP A 493 16.52 7.64 26.28
CA ASP A 493 15.19 7.41 26.86
C ASP A 493 14.46 6.19 26.27
N GLY A 494 15.00 5.56 25.21
CA GLY A 494 14.39 4.43 24.52
C GLY A 494 13.17 4.78 23.66
N ARG A 495 12.80 6.06 23.56
CA ARG A 495 11.61 6.53 22.84
C ARG A 495 11.87 6.57 21.33
N VAL A 496 10.81 6.38 20.54
CA VAL A 496 10.86 6.58 19.09
C VAL A 496 10.81 8.07 18.79
N ASP A 497 11.86 8.56 18.16
CA ASP A 497 12.03 9.93 17.69
C ASP A 497 12.16 9.96 16.16
N VAL A 498 11.99 11.14 15.56
CA VAL A 498 12.32 11.37 14.15
C VAL A 498 13.73 11.92 14.04
N TYR A 499 14.53 11.31 13.17
CA TYR A 499 15.91 11.67 12.92
C TYR A 499 16.13 12.03 11.46
N SER A 500 17.13 12.87 11.22
CA SER A 500 17.81 13.00 9.93
C SER A 500 19.24 12.46 10.03
N ALA A 501 19.83 12.16 8.88
CA ALA A 501 21.25 11.91 8.68
C ALA A 501 21.66 12.38 7.26
N SER A 502 22.96 12.41 6.99
CA SER A 502 23.46 12.46 5.61
C SER A 502 23.06 11.21 4.82
N ALA A 503 23.07 11.28 3.48
CA ALA A 503 22.80 10.13 2.59
C ALA A 503 23.64 8.86 2.88
N ASN A 504 24.79 9.00 3.53
CA ASN A 504 25.64 7.87 3.93
C ASN A 504 25.28 7.28 5.30
N GLY A 505 24.21 7.74 5.96
CA GLY A 505 23.79 7.30 7.30
C GLY A 505 24.56 7.91 8.48
N PHE A 506 25.50 8.82 8.22
CA PHE A 506 26.32 9.50 9.24
C PHE A 506 25.77 10.88 9.61
N SER A 507 26.31 11.48 10.68
CA SER A 507 25.92 12.79 11.21
C SER A 507 24.43 12.87 11.56
N GLN A 508 23.97 11.91 12.36
CA GLN A 508 22.56 11.77 12.74
C GLN A 508 22.13 12.89 13.69
N VAL A 509 20.96 13.47 13.44
CA VAL A 509 20.40 14.58 14.22
C VAL A 509 18.99 14.22 14.68
N ASN A 510 18.73 14.33 15.98
CA ASN A 510 17.38 14.16 16.52
C ASN A 510 16.57 15.44 16.27
N LEU A 511 15.53 15.35 15.43
CA LEU A 511 14.74 16.50 14.98
C LEU A 511 13.66 16.91 15.99
N THR A 512 13.21 15.96 16.81
CA THR A 512 12.14 16.14 17.81
C THR A 512 12.67 16.67 19.15
N ALA A 513 13.88 16.25 19.53
CA ALA A 513 14.68 16.68 20.67
C ALA A 513 13.95 16.71 22.04
N ASN A 514 13.24 17.80 22.32
CA ASN A 514 12.55 18.04 23.59
C ASN A 514 11.03 17.80 23.52
N LEU A 515 10.47 17.53 22.34
CA LEU A 515 9.06 17.14 22.17
C LEU A 515 8.76 15.81 22.88
N ARG A 516 7.51 15.59 23.29
CA ARG A 516 7.08 14.40 24.07
C ARG A 516 5.80 13.79 23.50
N GLY A 517 5.39 12.63 24.02
CA GLY A 517 4.31 11.83 23.44
C GLY A 517 4.81 10.91 22.32
N THR A 518 3.96 10.68 21.33
CA THR A 518 4.24 9.78 20.19
C THR A 518 4.58 10.60 18.95
N MET A 519 5.50 10.10 18.12
CA MET A 519 5.93 10.74 16.88
C MET A 519 5.74 9.82 15.68
N THR A 520 5.33 10.38 14.54
CA THR A 520 5.19 9.66 13.27
C THR A 520 5.77 10.49 12.14
N LEU A 521 6.83 9.98 11.50
CA LEU A 521 7.37 10.54 10.27
C LEU A 521 6.31 10.41 9.15
N ILE A 522 5.97 11.52 8.50
CA ILE A 522 5.00 11.55 7.40
C ILE A 522 5.72 11.45 6.04
N GLY A 523 6.85 12.14 5.89
CA GLY A 523 7.64 12.09 4.65
C GLY A 523 8.46 13.35 4.42
N TRP A 524 8.85 13.55 3.17
CA TRP A 524 9.55 14.74 2.68
C TRP A 524 8.62 15.60 1.82
N VAL A 525 8.86 16.91 1.81
CA VAL A 525 8.23 17.89 0.91
C VAL A 525 9.23 18.91 0.41
N GLY A 526 9.01 19.45 -0.80
CA GLY A 526 9.80 20.53 -1.38
C GLY A 526 10.25 20.23 -2.82
N PRO A 527 11.26 20.94 -3.32
CA PRO A 527 11.68 20.80 -4.71
C PRO A 527 12.20 19.39 -4.99
N GLN A 528 11.61 18.76 -6.01
CA GLN A 528 12.12 17.53 -6.62
C GLN A 528 13.32 17.88 -7.53
N SER A 529 14.29 16.97 -7.66
CA SER A 529 15.59 17.20 -8.33
C SER A 529 15.61 16.83 -9.82
#